data_AF-A0A359B893-F1
#
_entry.id   AF-A0A359B893-F1
#
_cell.length_a   1.000
_cell.length_b   1.000
_cell.length_c   1.000
_cell.angle_alpha   90.00
_cell.angle_beta   90.00
_cell.angle_gamma   90.00
#
_symmetry.space_group_name_H-M   'P 1'
#
loop_
_entity.id
_entity.type
_entity.pdbx_description
1 polymer ?
#
loop_
_entity_poly.entity_id
_entity_poly.type
_entity_poly.pdbx_seq_one_letter_code
_entity_poly.pdbx_strand_id
1 'polypeptide(L)'
;MPTQKFVLLSINIMGLIKLFLFNLNTLITSAQKGDPLSREKLIKKHYHFIAKICSKVCKRYLIWENDDELSIGLLAFNEAIDAFDTAGDVKFSTFAGVVIKRRLIDYFRHQAKFEKEVLSSTFEEKNELKTGINAKSINLYNDDQTKENLVGIITYYQDLLVGYGIDIGQLPEVSPKHRDTRENLLQAAIVLSRNLDMLDYLQKYGQVPVKLLCASTGLSRKIIERGRKYIIAITLIFSDPILSPLKRFTNFDGYQGEKDYGEDQSNYRVV
;
A
#
# COMPACT_ATOMS: atom_id res chain seq x y z
N MET A 1 12.28 -9.70 -38.76
CA MET A 1 12.24 -10.79 -37.75
C MET A 1 12.73 -10.26 -36.40
N PRO A 2 11.83 -9.92 -35.44
CA PRO A 2 12.19 -9.41 -34.12
C PRO A 2 12.01 -10.41 -32.96
N THR A 3 11.95 -11.72 -33.24
CA THR A 3 11.47 -12.72 -32.26
C THR A 3 12.55 -13.27 -31.30
N GLN A 4 13.84 -13.24 -31.62
CA GLN A 4 14.87 -13.84 -30.75
C GLN A 4 15.30 -12.97 -29.55
N LYS A 5 15.31 -11.64 -29.67
CA LYS A 5 15.71 -10.73 -28.57
C LYS A 5 14.69 -10.66 -27.43
N PHE A 6 13.40 -10.76 -27.75
CA PHE A 6 12.33 -10.80 -26.73
C PHE A 6 12.32 -12.11 -25.94
N VAL A 7 12.61 -13.23 -26.60
CA VAL A 7 12.70 -14.55 -25.97
C VAL A 7 13.87 -14.61 -24.98
N LEU A 8 15.05 -14.11 -25.36
CA LEU A 8 16.21 -14.06 -24.44
C LEU A 8 15.97 -13.15 -23.22
N LEU A 9 15.29 -12.00 -23.39
CA LEU A 9 14.99 -11.09 -22.28
C LEU A 9 13.97 -11.70 -21.31
N SER A 10 12.95 -12.40 -21.83
CA SER A 10 11.96 -13.13 -21.03
C SER A 10 12.59 -14.29 -20.23
N ILE A 11 13.52 -15.04 -20.86
CA ILE A 11 14.26 -16.13 -20.20
C ILE A 11 15.14 -15.60 -19.05
N ASN A 12 15.79 -14.45 -19.24
CA ASN A 12 16.66 -13.86 -18.22
C ASN A 12 15.86 -13.27 -17.03
N ILE A 13 14.72 -12.63 -17.30
CA ILE A 13 13.79 -12.14 -16.27
C ILE A 13 13.19 -13.32 -15.47
N MET A 14 12.79 -14.38 -16.15
CA MET A 14 12.24 -15.58 -15.51
C MET A 14 13.30 -16.30 -14.67
N GLY A 15 14.57 -16.31 -15.11
CA GLY A 15 15.71 -16.77 -14.33
C GLY A 15 15.99 -15.93 -13.08
N LEU A 16 15.94 -14.60 -13.19
CA LEU A 16 16.11 -13.68 -12.05
C LEU A 16 14.98 -13.82 -11.02
N ILE A 17 13.74 -13.94 -11.49
CA ILE A 17 12.57 -14.20 -10.64
C ILE A 17 12.74 -15.52 -9.90
N LYS A 18 13.18 -16.58 -10.59
CA LYS A 18 13.43 -17.90 -10.00
C LYS A 18 14.55 -17.87 -8.96
N LEU A 19 15.64 -17.13 -9.21
CA LEU A 19 16.74 -16.93 -8.28
C LEU A 19 16.32 -16.15 -7.02
N PHE A 20 15.50 -15.11 -7.20
CA PHE A 20 14.98 -14.31 -6.08
C PHE A 20 13.96 -15.09 -5.24
N LEU A 21 13.07 -15.87 -5.87
CA LEU A 21 12.15 -16.80 -5.20
C LEU A 21 12.89 -17.89 -4.45
N PHE A 22 13.95 -18.47 -5.04
CA PHE A 22 14.81 -19.44 -4.39
C PHE A 22 15.50 -18.86 -3.14
N ASN A 23 15.93 -17.59 -3.22
CA ASN A 23 16.52 -16.89 -2.08
C ASN A 23 15.51 -16.60 -0.96
N LEU A 24 14.24 -16.31 -1.30
CA LEU A 24 13.21 -16.06 -0.30
C LEU A 24 12.79 -17.34 0.43
N ASN A 25 12.52 -18.43 -0.30
CA ASN A 25 12.11 -19.70 0.29
C ASN A 25 13.20 -20.26 1.20
N THR A 26 14.47 -20.18 0.79
CA THR A 26 15.60 -20.59 1.65
C THR A 26 15.71 -19.78 2.94
N LEU A 27 15.45 -18.46 2.89
CA LEU A 27 15.41 -17.62 4.07
C LEU A 27 14.26 -18.01 5.02
N ILE A 28 13.07 -18.29 4.45
CA ILE A 28 11.90 -18.73 5.23
C ILE A 28 12.18 -20.08 5.90
N THR A 29 12.68 -21.07 5.16
CA THR A 29 13.04 -22.37 5.73
C THR A 29 14.09 -22.25 6.82
N SER A 30 15.07 -21.36 6.67
CA SER A 30 16.11 -21.13 7.70
C SER A 30 15.50 -20.49 8.95
N ALA A 31 14.61 -19.51 8.79
CA ALA A 31 13.88 -18.88 9.89
C ALA A 31 12.94 -19.87 10.62
N GLN A 32 12.29 -20.78 9.89
CA GLN A 32 11.45 -21.86 10.44
C GLN A 32 12.27 -22.89 11.23
N LYS A 33 13.51 -23.15 10.83
CA LYS A 33 14.47 -24.01 11.56
C LYS A 33 15.07 -23.34 12.80
N GLY A 34 14.66 -22.11 13.12
CA GLY A 34 15.06 -21.39 14.33
C GLY A 34 16.29 -20.49 14.16
N ASP A 35 16.73 -20.16 12.94
CA ASP A 35 17.78 -19.16 12.75
C ASP A 35 17.24 -17.74 13.01
N PRO A 36 17.67 -17.05 14.09
CA PRO A 36 17.15 -15.74 14.44
C PRO A 36 17.55 -14.66 13.44
N LEU A 37 18.72 -14.77 12.79
CA LEU A 37 19.20 -13.76 11.85
C LEU A 37 18.38 -13.76 10.56
N SER A 38 18.06 -14.95 10.02
CA SER A 38 17.16 -15.07 8.87
C SER A 38 15.77 -14.53 9.18
N ARG A 39 15.25 -14.79 10.37
CA ARG A 39 13.94 -14.31 10.82
C ARG A 39 13.91 -12.78 10.94
N GLU A 40 14.88 -12.20 11.62
CA GLU A 40 15.00 -10.75 11.76
C GLU A 40 15.12 -10.06 10.39
N LYS A 41 15.91 -10.64 9.48
CA LYS A 41 16.07 -10.14 8.11
C LYS A 41 14.77 -10.21 7.30
N LEU A 42 13.98 -11.28 7.45
CA LEU A 42 12.65 -11.38 6.84
C LEU A 42 11.72 -10.29 7.34
N ILE A 43 11.64 -10.13 8.66
CA ILE A 43 10.78 -9.13 9.30
C ILE A 43 11.19 -7.72 8.84
N LYS A 44 12.47 -7.34 8.98
CA LYS A 44 13.00 -6.03 8.55
C LYS A 44 12.70 -5.74 7.08
N LYS A 45 12.88 -6.71 6.18
CA LYS A 45 12.61 -6.53 4.75
C LYS A 45 11.11 -6.33 4.44
N HIS A 46 10.22 -6.81 5.32
CA HIS A 46 8.78 -6.74 5.13
C HIS A 46 8.05 -5.75 6.05
N TYR A 47 8.76 -4.94 6.84
CA TYR A 47 8.17 -3.92 7.72
C TYR A 47 7.16 -3.03 6.96
N HIS A 48 7.57 -2.49 5.81
CA HIS A 48 6.68 -1.66 4.98
C HIS A 48 5.46 -2.44 4.46
N PHE A 49 5.65 -3.71 4.09
CA PHE A 49 4.56 -4.58 3.64
C PHE A 49 3.54 -4.86 4.76
N ILE A 50 4.00 -5.08 6.00
CA ILE A 50 3.15 -5.28 7.17
C ILE A 50 2.36 -4.01 7.46
N ALA A 51 3.05 -2.86 7.58
CA ALA A 51 2.39 -1.58 7.81
C ALA A 51 1.35 -1.24 6.75
N LYS A 52 1.65 -1.54 5.48
CA LYS A 52 0.72 -1.40 4.35
C LYS A 52 -0.56 -2.23 4.52
N ILE A 53 -0.45 -3.47 4.96
CA ILE A 53 -1.64 -4.32 5.17
C ILE A 53 -2.43 -3.84 6.37
N CYS A 54 -1.76 -3.57 7.50
CA CYS A 54 -2.43 -3.08 8.69
C CYS A 54 -3.18 -1.77 8.41
N SER A 55 -2.52 -0.80 7.78
CA SER A 55 -3.13 0.48 7.42
C SER A 55 -4.32 0.30 6.48
N LYS A 56 -4.25 -0.65 5.53
CA LYS A 56 -5.37 -0.97 4.62
C LYS A 56 -6.57 -1.55 5.37
N VAL A 57 -6.35 -2.42 6.35
CA VAL A 57 -7.41 -3.02 7.17
C VAL A 57 -8.03 -1.98 8.09
N CYS A 58 -7.21 -1.14 8.72
CA CYS A 58 -7.63 -0.06 9.62
C CYS A 58 -8.20 1.16 8.89
N LYS A 59 -7.96 1.27 7.58
CA LYS A 59 -8.32 2.41 6.72
C LYS A 59 -7.71 3.75 7.18
N ARG A 60 -6.63 3.70 7.95
CA ARG A 60 -5.88 4.86 8.48
C ARG A 60 -4.39 4.56 8.49
N TYR A 61 -3.56 5.60 8.51
CA TYR A 61 -2.11 5.46 8.70
C TYR A 61 -1.82 5.01 10.14
N LEU A 62 -0.79 4.18 10.29
CA LEU A 62 -0.36 3.65 11.58
C LEU A 62 1.11 4.00 11.81
N ILE A 63 1.44 4.40 13.04
CA ILE A 63 2.77 4.78 13.51
C ILE A 63 3.27 3.66 14.42
N TRP A 64 4.45 3.12 14.10
CA TRP A 64 5.05 1.98 14.82
C TRP A 64 5.20 2.19 16.32
N GLU A 65 5.32 3.44 16.76
CA GLU A 65 5.50 3.82 18.17
C GLU A 65 4.19 3.88 18.95
N ASN A 66 3.05 4.06 18.28
CA ASN A 66 1.79 4.45 18.92
C ASN A 66 0.60 3.53 18.59
N ASP A 67 0.67 2.76 17.51
CA ASP A 67 -0.46 1.97 17.03
C ASP A 67 -0.24 0.47 17.28
N ASP A 68 -1.04 -0.08 18.20
CA ASP A 68 -1.03 -1.48 18.59
C ASP A 68 -1.28 -2.43 17.41
N GLU A 69 -2.04 -1.99 16.40
CA GLU A 69 -2.33 -2.76 15.19
C GLU A 69 -1.06 -3.14 14.40
N LEU A 70 0.00 -2.34 14.49
CA LEU A 70 1.28 -2.67 13.87
C LEU A 70 2.02 -3.76 14.63
N SER A 71 1.95 -3.75 15.96
CA SER A 71 2.47 -4.82 16.82
C SER A 71 1.73 -6.14 16.58
N ILE A 72 0.40 -6.09 16.44
CA ILE A 72 -0.42 -7.25 16.07
C ILE A 72 -0.05 -7.76 14.67
N GLY A 73 0.16 -6.84 13.72
CA GLY A 73 0.60 -7.18 12.36
C GLY A 73 1.96 -7.86 12.32
N LEU A 74 2.93 -7.39 13.11
CA LEU A 74 4.25 -8.03 13.25
C LEU A 74 4.13 -9.44 13.81
N LEU A 75 3.35 -9.62 14.88
CA LEU A 75 3.12 -10.92 15.48
C LEU A 75 2.51 -11.89 14.47
N ALA A 76 1.48 -11.45 13.75
CA ALA A 76 0.82 -12.25 12.72
C ALA A 76 1.75 -12.59 11.55
N PHE A 77 2.64 -11.68 11.16
CA PHE A 77 3.65 -11.95 10.14
C PHE A 77 4.67 -13.00 10.62
N ASN A 78 5.09 -12.93 11.88
CA ASN A 78 5.97 -13.93 12.46
C ASN A 78 5.30 -15.32 12.49
N GLU A 79 4.03 -15.39 12.89
CA GLU A 79 3.22 -16.62 12.79
C GLU A 79 3.12 -17.13 11.35
N ALA A 80 2.99 -16.23 10.38
CA ALA A 80 2.95 -16.60 8.97
C ALA A 80 4.28 -17.19 8.48
N ILE A 81 5.43 -16.73 8.98
CA ILE A 81 6.74 -17.37 8.68
C ILE A 81 6.71 -18.83 9.13
N ASP A 82 6.23 -19.08 10.35
CA ASP A 82 6.23 -20.43 10.93
C ASP A 82 5.24 -21.37 10.21
N ALA A 83 4.08 -20.85 9.79
CA ALA A 83 3.00 -21.64 9.18
C ALA A 83 3.09 -21.76 7.64
N PHE A 84 4.01 -21.07 6.97
CA PHE A 84 4.06 -21.06 5.51
C PHE A 84 4.63 -22.35 4.92
N ASP A 85 3.88 -22.95 4.00
CA ASP A 85 4.34 -24.08 3.20
C ASP A 85 5.13 -23.60 1.97
N THR A 86 6.45 -23.76 2.00
CA THR A 86 7.35 -23.40 0.90
C THR A 86 7.20 -24.28 -0.35
N ALA A 87 6.54 -25.43 -0.25
CA ALA A 87 6.26 -26.32 -1.39
C ALA A 87 4.93 -26.01 -2.09
N GLY A 88 4.09 -25.16 -1.49
CA GLY A 88 2.80 -24.77 -2.06
C GLY A 88 2.91 -23.74 -3.19
N ASP A 89 1.83 -23.61 -3.97
CA ASP A 89 1.74 -22.69 -5.12
C ASP A 89 1.43 -21.23 -4.75
N VAL A 90 1.18 -20.94 -3.46
CA VAL A 90 0.84 -19.60 -2.99
C VAL A 90 2.11 -18.84 -2.62
N LYS A 91 2.25 -17.60 -3.13
CA LYS A 91 3.35 -16.71 -2.74
C LYS A 91 3.25 -16.36 -1.24
N PHE A 92 4.38 -16.34 -0.56
CA PHE A 92 4.47 -16.00 0.88
C PHE A 92 3.78 -14.68 1.23
N SER A 93 3.98 -13.62 0.43
CA SER A 93 3.32 -12.33 0.64
C SER A 93 1.80 -12.43 0.63
N THR A 94 1.22 -13.27 -0.23
CA THR A 94 -0.23 -13.46 -0.30
C THR A 94 -0.73 -14.15 0.97
N PHE A 95 -0.06 -15.23 1.37
CA PHE A 95 -0.39 -15.96 2.60
C PHE A 95 -0.27 -15.08 3.84
N ALA A 96 0.88 -14.43 4.02
CA ALA A 96 1.13 -13.55 5.16
C ALA A 96 0.12 -12.40 5.25
N GLY A 97 -0.30 -11.84 4.11
CA GLY A 97 -1.33 -10.81 4.07
C GLY A 97 -2.69 -11.27 4.59
N VAL A 98 -3.08 -12.52 4.31
CA VAL A 98 -4.31 -13.12 4.84
C VAL A 98 -4.21 -13.31 6.35
N VAL A 99 -3.08 -13.84 6.84
CA VAL A 99 -2.84 -14.07 8.28
C VAL A 99 -2.91 -12.76 9.06
N ILE A 100 -2.20 -11.72 8.60
CA ILE A 100 -2.22 -10.38 9.22
C ILE A 100 -3.64 -9.81 9.28
N LYS A 101 -4.37 -9.87 8.15
CA LYS A 101 -5.74 -9.36 8.09
C LYS A 101 -6.66 -10.09 9.07
N ARG A 102 -6.56 -11.41 9.15
CA ARG A 102 -7.35 -12.22 10.09
C ARG A 102 -7.05 -11.82 11.54
N ARG A 103 -5.77 -11.71 11.89
CA ARG A 103 -5.35 -11.35 13.25
C ARG A 103 -5.85 -9.98 13.69
N LEU A 104 -5.81 -8.99 12.79
CA LEU A 104 -6.36 -7.67 13.05
C LEU A 104 -7.88 -7.68 13.22
N ILE A 105 -8.62 -8.44 12.38
CA ILE A 105 -10.07 -8.57 12.53
C ILE A 105 -10.42 -9.18 13.90
N ASP A 106 -9.68 -10.21 14.31
CA ASP A 106 -9.90 -10.85 15.60
C ASP A 106 -9.57 -9.88 16.75
N TYR A 107 -8.47 -9.12 16.64
CA TYR A 107 -8.15 -8.04 17.58
C TYR A 107 -9.28 -7.02 17.72
N PHE A 108 -9.82 -6.49 16.62
CA PHE A 108 -10.93 -5.53 16.68
C PHE A 108 -12.21 -6.11 17.27
N ARG A 109 -12.49 -7.40 17.04
CA ARG A 109 -13.63 -8.08 17.66
C ARG A 109 -13.49 -8.17 19.18
N HIS A 110 -12.29 -8.44 19.67
CA HIS A 110 -11.99 -8.47 21.10
C HIS A 110 -12.07 -7.07 21.71
N GLN A 111 -11.55 -6.05 21.03
CA GLN A 111 -11.60 -4.66 21.48
C GLN A 111 -13.05 -4.15 21.59
N ALA A 112 -13.87 -4.38 20.55
CA ALA A 112 -15.28 -3.96 20.55
C ALA A 112 -16.11 -4.66 21.63
N LYS A 113 -15.79 -5.93 21.94
CA LYS A 113 -16.43 -6.67 23.04
C LYS A 113 -16.02 -6.07 24.40
N PHE A 114 -14.73 -5.78 24.58
CA PHE A 114 -14.20 -5.17 25.81
C PHE A 114 -14.78 -3.78 26.05
N GLU A 115 -14.82 -2.92 25.03
CA GLU A 115 -15.45 -1.59 25.13
C GLU A 115 -16.93 -1.70 25.48
N LYS A 116 -17.66 -2.65 24.89
CA LYS A 116 -19.07 -2.89 25.22
C LYS A 116 -19.26 -3.34 26.67
N GLU A 117 -18.38 -4.18 27.20
CA GLU A 117 -18.44 -4.65 28.59
C GLU A 117 -18.08 -3.53 29.59
N VAL A 118 -17.04 -2.74 29.31
CA VAL A 118 -16.64 -1.57 30.14
C VAL A 118 -17.72 -0.48 30.14
N LEU A 119 -18.32 -0.21 28.99
CA LEU A 119 -19.43 0.73 28.88
C LEU A 119 -20.70 0.20 29.55
N SER A 120 -20.95 -1.12 29.52
CA SER A 120 -22.08 -1.74 30.21
C SER A 120 -21.94 -1.71 31.74
N SER A 121 -20.73 -1.89 32.28
CA SER A 121 -20.48 -1.79 33.73
C SER A 121 -20.61 -0.35 34.27
N THR A 122 -20.56 0.66 33.40
CA THR A 122 -20.70 2.07 33.77
C THR A 122 -22.15 2.58 33.63
N PHE A 123 -23.04 1.79 33.00
CA PHE A 123 -24.39 2.20 32.59
C PHE A 123 -25.52 1.37 33.23
N GLU A 124 -25.29 0.75 34.39
CA GLU A 124 -26.37 0.09 35.15
C GLU A 124 -27.37 1.09 35.81
N GLU A 125 -27.14 2.40 35.71
CA GLU A 125 -28.17 3.40 36.01
C GLU A 125 -28.73 4.03 34.72
N LYS A 126 -30.04 3.88 34.55
CA LYS A 126 -30.92 4.46 33.50
C LYS A 126 -31.04 3.65 32.21
N ASN A 127 -31.88 2.64 32.34
CA ASN A 127 -32.59 1.96 31.28
C ASN A 127 -33.60 2.90 30.57
N GLU A 128 -33.99 2.52 29.34
CA GLU A 128 -35.15 3.02 28.56
C GLU A 128 -35.01 4.29 27.68
N LEU A 129 -34.08 4.30 26.68
CA LEU A 129 -34.27 5.10 25.45
C LEU A 129 -33.46 4.63 24.20
N LYS A 130 -32.99 3.38 24.14
CA LYS A 130 -31.82 3.00 23.29
C LYS A 130 -32.07 2.48 21.86
N THR A 131 -33.20 2.75 21.20
CA THR A 131 -33.42 2.25 19.81
C THR A 131 -33.47 3.31 18.72
N GLY A 132 -33.69 4.60 19.03
CA GLY A 132 -33.82 5.67 18.01
C GLY A 132 -32.58 6.52 17.76
N ILE A 133 -31.60 6.54 18.68
CA ILE A 133 -30.46 7.47 18.64
C ILE A 133 -29.27 6.90 17.85
N ASN A 134 -29.18 5.59 17.65
CA ASN A 134 -27.95 4.97 17.13
C ASN A 134 -27.67 5.24 15.64
N ALA A 135 -28.67 5.24 14.75
CA ALA A 135 -28.39 5.35 13.30
C ALA A 135 -27.87 6.73 12.86
N LYS A 136 -28.31 7.81 13.51
CA LYS A 136 -27.90 9.18 13.15
C LYS A 136 -26.55 9.54 13.76
N SER A 137 -26.28 9.08 14.98
CA SER A 137 -25.01 9.24 15.68
C SER A 137 -23.89 8.41 15.05
N ILE A 138 -24.19 7.19 14.58
CA ILE A 138 -23.24 6.33 13.87
C ILE A 138 -22.85 6.96 12.51
N ASN A 139 -23.79 7.54 11.77
CA ASN A 139 -23.47 8.19 10.49
C ASN A 139 -22.63 9.47 10.68
N LEU A 140 -22.95 10.31 11.68
CA LEU A 140 -22.15 11.49 12.01
C LEU A 140 -20.73 11.12 12.46
N TYR A 141 -20.60 10.08 13.30
CA TYR A 141 -19.32 9.56 13.74
C TYR A 141 -18.51 8.98 12.57
N ASN A 142 -19.14 8.23 11.67
CA ASN A 142 -18.47 7.67 10.48
C ASN A 142 -18.02 8.77 9.49
N ASP A 143 -18.80 9.84 9.34
CA ASP A 143 -18.43 10.98 8.48
C ASP A 143 -17.25 11.75 9.06
N ASP A 144 -17.23 11.98 10.37
CA ASP A 144 -16.14 12.69 11.03
C ASP A 144 -14.86 11.84 11.06
N GLN A 145 -14.98 10.53 11.32
CA GLN A 145 -13.86 9.59 11.14
C GLN A 145 -13.36 9.55 9.69
N THR A 146 -14.24 9.63 8.69
CA THR A 146 -13.83 9.66 7.27
C THR A 146 -13.07 10.95 6.92
N LYS A 147 -13.47 12.10 7.49
CA LYS A 147 -12.74 13.36 7.33
C LYS A 147 -11.38 13.32 8.02
N GLU A 148 -11.33 12.86 9.28
CA GLU A 148 -10.08 12.67 10.02
C GLU A 148 -9.11 11.74 9.27
N ASN A 149 -9.63 10.65 8.69
CA ASN A 149 -8.84 9.73 7.87
C ASN A 149 -8.25 10.42 6.61
N LEU A 150 -9.01 11.29 5.93
CA LEU A 150 -8.49 12.04 4.80
C LEU A 150 -7.44 13.06 5.22
N VAL A 151 -7.62 13.73 6.35
CA VAL A 151 -6.61 14.63 6.91
C VAL A 151 -5.31 13.86 7.15
N GLY A 152 -5.39 12.69 7.79
CA GLY A 152 -4.22 11.82 8.00
C GLY A 152 -3.53 11.40 6.70
N ILE A 153 -4.30 11.03 5.66
CA ILE A 153 -3.75 10.68 4.34
C ILE A 153 -3.06 11.88 3.69
N ILE A 154 -3.63 13.08 3.81
CA ILE A 154 -3.04 14.31 3.27
C ILE A 154 -1.75 14.63 4.01
N THR A 155 -1.74 14.57 5.34
CA THR A 155 -0.52 14.77 6.14
C THR A 155 0.57 13.77 5.76
N TYR A 156 0.23 12.48 5.64
CA TYR A 156 1.17 11.46 5.18
C TYR A 156 1.73 11.77 3.78
N TYR A 157 0.88 12.23 2.86
CA TYR A 157 1.31 12.65 1.54
C TYR A 157 2.25 13.87 1.59
N GLN A 158 1.98 14.83 2.47
CA GLN A 158 2.85 15.99 2.71
C GLN A 158 4.24 15.54 3.17
N ASP A 159 4.30 14.66 4.16
CA ASP A 159 5.56 14.15 4.71
C ASP A 159 6.39 13.41 3.65
N LEU A 160 5.73 12.58 2.83
CA LEU A 160 6.39 11.93 1.70
C LEU A 160 6.98 12.95 0.71
N LEU A 161 6.21 13.98 0.34
CA LEU A 161 6.66 15.01 -0.61
C LEU A 161 7.88 15.78 -0.10
N VAL A 162 7.93 16.08 1.21
CA VAL A 162 9.07 16.74 1.86
C VAL A 162 10.36 15.95 1.66
N GLY A 163 10.30 14.62 1.72
CA GLY A 163 11.44 13.74 1.43
C GLY A 163 12.02 13.88 0.02
N TYR A 164 11.24 14.42 -0.93
CA TYR A 164 11.67 14.72 -2.30
C TYR A 164 11.89 16.22 -2.54
N GLY A 165 11.91 17.05 -1.48
CA GLY A 165 12.06 18.50 -1.59
C GLY A 165 10.87 19.19 -2.28
N ILE A 166 9.67 18.63 -2.11
CA ILE A 166 8.42 19.16 -2.64
C ILE A 166 7.55 19.57 -1.47
N ASP A 167 7.16 20.84 -1.43
CA ASP A 167 6.12 21.30 -0.53
C ASP A 167 4.75 21.11 -1.19
N ILE A 168 3.74 20.67 -0.42
CA ILE A 168 2.41 20.42 -0.98
C ILE A 168 1.76 21.70 -1.52
N GLY A 169 2.04 22.86 -0.93
CA GLY A 169 1.56 24.17 -1.36
C GLY A 169 2.16 24.59 -2.71
N GLN A 170 3.26 23.98 -3.13
CA GLN A 170 3.86 24.18 -4.46
C GLN A 170 3.20 23.32 -5.55
N LEU A 171 2.39 22.30 -5.20
CA LEU A 171 1.75 21.42 -6.19
C LEU A 171 0.94 22.16 -7.26
N PRO A 172 0.12 23.19 -6.94
CA PRO A 172 -0.58 23.98 -7.96
C PRO A 172 0.37 24.65 -8.96
N GLU A 173 1.56 25.08 -8.52
CA GLU A 173 2.54 25.77 -9.36
C GLU A 173 3.36 24.82 -10.22
N VAL A 174 3.74 23.65 -9.67
CA VAL A 174 4.51 22.64 -10.40
C VAL A 174 3.64 21.80 -11.35
N SER A 175 2.32 21.87 -11.19
CA SER A 175 1.36 21.18 -12.06
C SER A 175 1.31 21.82 -13.45
N PRO A 176 1.44 21.04 -14.53
CA PRO A 176 1.37 21.59 -15.89
C PRO A 176 0.00 22.22 -16.16
N LYS A 177 0.00 23.49 -16.58
CA LYS A 177 -1.21 24.26 -16.90
C LYS A 177 -1.91 23.74 -18.16
N HIS A 178 -1.12 23.40 -19.18
CA HIS A 178 -1.64 22.88 -20.45
C HIS A 178 -2.00 21.41 -20.34
N ARG A 179 -3.20 21.06 -20.81
CA ARG A 179 -3.75 19.71 -20.76
C ARG A 179 -2.80 18.66 -21.35
N ASP A 180 -2.28 18.89 -22.54
CA ASP A 180 -1.42 17.93 -23.24
C ASP A 180 -0.10 17.67 -22.48
N THR A 181 0.47 18.71 -21.86
CA THR A 181 1.68 18.55 -21.05
C THR A 181 1.39 17.79 -19.76
N ARG A 182 0.23 18.06 -19.15
CA ARG A 182 -0.24 17.37 -17.95
C ARG A 182 -0.48 15.88 -18.21
N GLU A 183 -1.16 15.53 -19.30
CA GLU A 183 -1.42 14.15 -19.70
C GLU A 183 -0.12 13.39 -19.97
N ASN A 184 0.81 13.97 -20.72
CA ASN A 184 2.11 13.36 -20.99
C ASN A 184 2.90 13.06 -19.71
N LEU A 185 2.97 14.02 -18.78
CA LEU A 185 3.70 13.84 -17.52
C LEU A 185 2.98 12.90 -16.55
N LEU A 186 1.65 12.87 -16.55
CA LEU A 186 0.84 11.88 -15.83
C LEU A 186 1.13 10.47 -16.33
N GLN A 187 1.13 10.26 -17.65
CA GLN A 187 1.47 8.95 -18.23
C GLN A 187 2.89 8.53 -17.87
N ALA A 188 3.84 9.46 -17.89
CA ALA A 188 5.20 9.19 -17.42
C ALA A 188 5.22 8.76 -15.94
N ALA A 189 4.45 9.42 -15.07
CA ALA A 189 4.35 9.06 -13.66
C ALA A 189 3.75 7.66 -13.44
N ILE A 190 2.75 7.27 -14.23
CA ILE A 190 2.13 5.93 -14.21
C ILE A 190 3.12 4.87 -14.69
N VAL A 191 3.88 5.15 -15.75
CA VAL A 191 4.94 4.24 -16.24
C VAL A 191 6.00 4.04 -15.17
N LEU A 192 6.43 5.11 -14.52
CA LEU A 192 7.38 5.06 -13.40
C LEU A 192 6.80 4.22 -12.26
N SER A 193 5.56 4.49 -11.82
CA SER A 193 4.93 3.79 -10.68
C SER A 193 4.65 2.31 -10.91
N ARG A 194 4.72 1.83 -12.15
CA ARG A 194 4.53 0.41 -12.52
C ARG A 194 5.84 -0.31 -12.76
N ASN A 195 6.96 0.41 -12.83
CA ASN A 195 8.28 -0.16 -13.04
C ASN A 195 9.06 -0.21 -11.73
N LEU A 196 9.28 -1.42 -11.20
CA LEU A 196 9.94 -1.62 -9.91
C LEU A 196 11.36 -1.05 -9.88
N ASP A 197 12.15 -1.21 -10.94
CA ASP A 197 13.52 -0.69 -10.99
C ASP A 197 13.55 0.84 -10.96
N MET A 198 12.59 1.48 -11.63
CA MET A 198 12.46 2.95 -11.61
C MET A 198 11.97 3.47 -10.26
N LEU A 199 11.07 2.75 -9.61
CA LEU A 199 10.62 3.07 -8.25
C LEU A 199 11.74 2.92 -7.23
N ASP A 200 12.50 1.82 -7.29
CA ASP A 200 13.64 1.59 -6.42
C ASP A 200 14.70 2.68 -6.60
N TYR A 201 14.95 3.10 -7.86
CA TYR A 201 15.83 4.24 -8.14
C TYR A 201 15.30 5.54 -7.51
N LEU A 202 14.01 5.82 -7.70
CA LEU A 202 13.38 7.03 -7.14
C LEU A 202 13.48 7.05 -5.61
N GLN A 203 13.15 5.93 -4.95
CA GLN A 203 13.21 5.80 -3.49
C GLN A 203 14.64 5.90 -2.95
N LYS A 204 15.62 5.30 -3.65
CA LYS A 204 17.02 5.29 -3.22
C LYS A 204 17.70 6.64 -3.37
N TYR A 205 17.44 7.36 -4.47
CA TYR A 205 18.18 8.58 -4.82
C TYR A 205 17.34 9.86 -4.71
N GLY A 206 16.03 9.76 -4.48
CA GLY A 206 15.12 10.91 -4.46
C GLY A 206 14.93 11.55 -5.84
N GLN A 207 15.32 10.87 -6.93
CA GLN A 207 15.40 11.47 -8.27
C GLN A 207 14.66 10.64 -9.31
N VAL A 208 14.01 11.32 -10.26
CA VAL A 208 13.39 10.66 -11.42
C VAL A 208 14.48 10.00 -12.28
N PRO A 209 14.34 8.72 -12.68
CA PRO A 209 15.28 8.06 -13.58
C PRO A 209 15.09 8.53 -15.04
N VAL A 210 15.48 9.78 -15.32
CA VAL A 210 15.16 10.51 -16.56
C VAL A 210 15.53 9.73 -17.82
N LYS A 211 16.70 9.07 -17.86
CA LYS A 211 17.14 8.29 -19.03
C LYS A 211 16.20 7.12 -19.32
N LEU A 212 15.82 6.37 -18.29
CA LEU A 212 14.91 5.23 -18.41
C LEU A 212 13.51 5.71 -18.79
N LEU A 213 13.05 6.79 -18.15
CA LEU A 213 11.71 7.31 -18.40
C LEU A 213 11.56 7.89 -19.80
N CYS A 214 12.58 8.58 -20.33
CA CYS A 214 12.62 9.01 -21.74
C CYS A 214 12.50 7.83 -22.70
N ALA A 215 13.25 6.74 -22.45
CA ALA A 215 13.22 5.56 -23.30
C ALA A 215 11.85 4.85 -23.28
N SER A 216 11.19 4.80 -22.13
CA SER A 216 9.87 4.15 -22.00
C SER A 216 8.70 4.99 -22.49
N THR A 217 8.81 6.32 -22.48
CA THR A 217 7.68 7.23 -22.79
C THR A 217 7.83 7.98 -24.12
N GLY A 218 9.03 8.02 -24.70
CA GLY A 218 9.33 8.83 -25.89
C GLY A 218 9.42 10.33 -25.61
N LEU A 219 9.22 10.78 -24.37
CA LEU A 219 9.31 12.19 -24.00
C LEU A 219 10.76 12.66 -23.99
N SER A 220 10.97 13.91 -24.43
CA SER A 220 12.30 14.53 -24.37
C SER A 220 12.76 14.72 -22.92
N ARG A 221 14.06 14.62 -22.68
CA ARG A 221 14.68 14.92 -21.38
C ARG A 221 14.23 16.27 -20.82
N LYS A 222 14.12 17.29 -21.67
CA LYS A 222 13.70 18.65 -21.27
C LYS A 222 12.29 18.67 -20.67
N ILE A 223 11.36 17.88 -21.22
CA ILE A 223 9.98 17.78 -20.73
C ILE A 223 9.96 17.09 -19.35
N ILE A 224 10.64 15.95 -19.22
CA ILE A 224 10.69 15.19 -17.96
C ILE A 224 11.36 16.01 -16.85
N GLU A 225 12.49 16.65 -17.12
CA GLU A 225 13.21 17.45 -16.13
C GLU A 225 12.40 18.65 -15.63
N ARG A 226 11.69 19.33 -16.54
CA ARG A 226 10.79 20.44 -16.19
C ARG A 226 9.60 19.98 -15.36
N GLY A 227 9.07 18.78 -15.65
CA GLY A 227 7.92 18.18 -14.95
C GLY A 227 8.27 17.29 -13.76
N ARG A 228 9.55 17.17 -13.36
CA ARG A 228 10.00 16.13 -12.42
C ARG A 228 9.28 16.14 -11.08
N LYS A 229 8.99 17.31 -10.51
CA LYS A 229 8.27 17.43 -9.23
C LYS A 229 6.83 16.89 -9.36
N TYR A 230 6.15 17.22 -10.45
CA TYR A 230 4.82 16.70 -10.75
C TYR A 230 4.84 15.18 -10.98
N ILE A 231 5.84 14.67 -11.71
CA ILE A 231 6.01 13.22 -11.92
C ILE A 231 6.15 12.51 -10.58
N ILE A 232 7.04 12.98 -9.69
CA ILE A 232 7.25 12.38 -8.37
C ILE A 232 5.94 12.38 -7.57
N ALA A 233 5.29 13.55 -7.47
CA ALA A 233 4.05 13.72 -6.72
C ALA A 233 2.97 12.72 -7.15
N ILE A 234 2.73 12.60 -8.45
CA ILE A 234 1.77 11.65 -8.99
C ILE A 234 2.25 10.21 -8.82
N THR A 235 3.52 9.91 -9.07
CA THR A 235 4.06 8.56 -8.89
C THR A 235 3.80 8.06 -7.47
N LEU A 236 4.01 8.89 -6.43
CA LEU A 236 3.74 8.52 -5.05
C LEU A 236 2.27 8.12 -4.83
N ILE A 237 1.33 8.91 -5.36
CA ILE A 237 -0.11 8.60 -5.28
C ILE A 237 -0.46 7.26 -5.92
N PHE A 238 0.21 6.91 -7.02
CA PHE A 238 -0.06 5.68 -7.76
C PHE A 238 0.70 4.45 -7.23
N SER A 239 1.89 4.63 -6.66
CA SER A 239 2.70 3.55 -6.10
C SER A 239 2.33 3.20 -4.66
N ASP A 240 1.82 4.17 -3.89
CA ASP A 240 1.45 3.97 -2.50
C ASP A 240 -0.05 3.70 -2.34
N PRO A 241 -0.45 2.50 -1.89
CA PRO A 241 -1.86 2.17 -1.67
C PRO A 241 -2.54 3.01 -0.59
N ILE A 242 -1.79 3.57 0.37
CA ILE A 242 -2.32 4.47 1.40
C ILE A 242 -2.86 5.74 0.74
N LEU A 243 -2.20 6.21 -0.31
CA LEU A 243 -2.60 7.38 -1.09
C LEU A 243 -3.69 7.08 -2.13
N SER A 244 -4.15 5.83 -2.24
CA SER A 244 -5.16 5.44 -3.22
C SER A 244 -6.46 6.28 -3.15
N PRO A 245 -6.96 6.67 -1.97
CA PRO A 245 -8.10 7.59 -1.88
C PRO A 245 -7.86 8.97 -2.52
N LEU A 246 -6.59 9.39 -2.66
CA LEU A 246 -6.26 10.66 -3.32
C LEU A 246 -6.36 10.60 -4.85
N LYS A 247 -6.37 9.41 -5.45
CA LYS A 247 -6.48 9.23 -6.91
C LYS A 247 -7.74 9.87 -7.50
N ARG A 248 -8.84 9.90 -6.74
CA ARG A 248 -10.09 10.55 -7.18
C ARG A 248 -9.96 12.07 -7.34
N PHE A 249 -8.96 12.68 -6.70
CA PHE A 249 -8.72 14.12 -6.75
C PHE A 249 -7.69 14.53 -7.81
N THR A 250 -7.12 13.58 -8.56
CA THR A 250 -6.12 13.89 -9.60
C THR A 250 -6.74 14.31 -10.95
N ASN A 251 -8.01 14.76 -10.98
CA ASN A 251 -8.79 15.19 -12.15
C ASN A 251 -8.64 14.26 -13.36
N PHE A 252 -9.32 13.12 -13.25
CA PHE A 252 -9.04 11.94 -14.03
C PHE A 252 -10.39 11.46 -14.65
N ASP A 253 -10.60 11.66 -15.96
CA ASP A 253 -11.87 11.35 -16.68
C ASP A 253 -11.84 10.04 -17.53
N GLY A 254 -10.84 9.15 -17.42
CA GLY A 254 -10.82 7.84 -18.14
C GLY A 254 -10.06 6.63 -17.53
N TYR A 255 -10.19 6.30 -16.23
CA TYR A 255 -9.39 5.31 -15.48
C TYR A 255 -10.43 4.28 -15.18
N GLN A 256 -10.69 3.51 -16.23
CA GLN A 256 -11.42 2.25 -16.16
C GLN A 256 -10.56 1.17 -15.50
N GLY A 257 -9.78 1.52 -14.46
CA GLY A 257 -8.82 0.62 -13.81
C GLY A 257 -9.31 0.02 -12.49
N GLU A 258 -10.58 0.24 -12.12
CA GLU A 258 -11.21 -0.42 -10.97
C GLU A 258 -12.06 -1.65 -11.36
N LYS A 259 -12.06 -2.07 -12.64
CA LYS A 259 -12.79 -3.29 -13.07
C LYS A 259 -12.03 -4.61 -12.87
N ASP A 260 -10.70 -4.59 -12.66
CA ASP A 260 -9.90 -5.84 -12.59
C ASP A 260 -9.59 -6.35 -11.17
N TYR A 261 -10.21 -5.78 -10.12
CA TYR A 261 -10.02 -6.26 -8.74
C TYR A 261 -11.34 -6.57 -8.01
N GLY A 262 -12.47 -6.58 -8.73
CA GLY A 262 -13.82 -6.75 -8.17
C GLY A 262 -14.47 -8.12 -8.36
N GLU A 263 -13.98 -8.97 -9.26
CA GLU A 263 -14.60 -10.27 -9.57
C GLU A 263 -13.80 -11.43 -8.97
N ASP A 264 -13.82 -11.58 -7.65
CA ASP A 264 -13.64 -12.91 -7.03
C ASP A 264 -14.19 -13.04 -5.59
N GLN A 265 -15.19 -12.23 -5.24
CA GLN A 265 -15.85 -12.31 -3.92
C GLN A 265 -17.21 -13.04 -3.94
N SER A 266 -17.53 -13.75 -5.03
CA SER A 266 -18.83 -14.42 -5.19
C SER A 266 -18.88 -15.91 -4.80
N ASN A 267 -17.81 -16.53 -4.27
CA ASN A 267 -17.82 -17.98 -4.00
C ASN A 267 -17.41 -18.41 -2.59
N TYR A 268 -17.66 -17.58 -1.57
CA TYR A 268 -17.71 -18.06 -0.18
C TYR A 268 -19.14 -18.03 0.34
N ARG A 269 -19.95 -18.97 -0.15
CA ARG A 269 -21.13 -19.42 0.58
C ARG A 269 -20.66 -20.27 1.75
N VAL A 270 -21.01 -19.80 2.94
CA VAL A 270 -20.90 -20.47 4.22
C VAL A 270 -21.59 -21.83 4.15
N VAL A 271 -20.83 -22.90 4.40
CA VAL A 271 -21.29 -24.12 5.06
C VAL A 271 -20.28 -24.42 6.17
#